data_AF-A0A537SH29-F1
#
_entry.id   AF-A0A537SH29-F1
#
_cell.length_a   1.000
_cell.length_b   1.000
_cell.length_c   1.000
_cell.angle_alpha   90.00
_cell.angle_beta   90.00
_cell.angle_gamma   90.00
#
_symmetry.space_group_name_H-M   'P 1'
#
loop_
_entity.id
_entity.type
_entity.pdbx_description
1 polymer ?
#
loop_
_entity_poly.entity_id
_entity_poly.type
_entity_poly.pdbx_seq_one_letter_code
_entity_poly.pdbx_strand_id
1 'polypeptide(L)'
;MQRVRGELLLKLTPPDVAAAEAALMRAIEIARGQQTRTFELRAALSLAKLYNTTGRNQAASELLVPALLGFNPGPACPEVEQAQRLLTPDGPLAAPIG
;
A
#
# COMPACT_ATOMS: atom_id res chain seq x y z
N MET A 1 10.22 10.87 2.91
CA MET A 1 11.17 10.04 3.69
C MET A 1 10.51 8.96 4.56
N GLN A 2 9.24 9.09 4.95
CA GLN A 2 8.65 8.19 5.94
C GLN A 2 8.38 6.74 5.45
N ARG A 3 8.10 6.54 4.15
CA ARG A 3 7.94 5.19 3.54
C ARG A 3 9.20 4.33 3.66
N VAL A 4 10.36 4.89 3.27
CA VAL A 4 11.66 4.21 3.33
C VAL A 4 12.02 3.85 4.76
N ARG A 5 11.68 4.71 5.72
CA ARG A 5 11.85 4.43 7.15
C ARG A 5 11.03 3.22 7.60
N GLY A 6 9.76 3.14 7.18
CA GLY A 6 8.92 1.97 7.46
C GLY A 6 9.48 0.67 6.89
N GLU A 7 9.94 0.69 5.64
CA GLU A 7 10.56 -0.48 5.00
C GLU A 7 11.89 -0.88 5.65
N LEU A 8 12.69 0.07 6.14
CA LEU A 8 13.92 -0.22 6.87
C LEU A 8 13.64 -0.86 8.23
N LEU A 9 12.64 -0.37 8.96
CA LEU A 9 12.25 -0.89 10.27
C LEU A 9 11.76 -2.34 10.18
N LEU A 10 11.12 -2.72 9.06
CA LEU A 10 10.75 -4.11 8.77
C LEU A 10 11.94 -5.01 8.42
N LYS A 11 13.07 -4.44 8.02
CA LYS A 11 14.32 -5.18 7.73
C LYS A 11 15.24 -5.32 8.94
N LEU A 12 14.91 -4.71 10.08
CA LEU A 12 15.67 -4.85 11.32
C LEU A 12 15.47 -6.24 11.93
N THR A 13 16.43 -6.66 12.76
CA THR A 13 16.35 -7.89 13.55
C THR A 13 16.52 -7.54 15.03
N PRO A 14 15.44 -7.65 15.85
CA PRO A 14 14.08 -7.98 15.47
C PRO A 14 13.37 -6.85 14.70
N PRO A 15 12.38 -7.17 13.84
CA PRO A 15 11.66 -6.16 13.07
C PRO A 15 10.75 -5.34 13.96
N ASP A 16 10.82 -4.01 13.82
CA ASP A 16 10.07 -3.07 14.64
C ASP A 16 8.73 -2.75 13.96
N VAL A 17 7.81 -3.72 14.01
CA VAL A 17 6.53 -3.71 13.28
C VAL A 17 5.67 -2.49 13.65
N ALA A 18 5.62 -2.12 14.94
CA ALA A 18 4.84 -0.97 15.40
C ALA A 18 5.41 0.35 14.88
N ALA A 19 6.74 0.52 14.91
CA ALA A 19 7.38 1.71 14.37
C ALA A 19 7.25 1.78 12.83
N ALA A 20 7.30 0.63 12.15
CA ALA A 20 7.09 0.55 10.70
C ALA A 20 5.66 0.93 10.30
N GLU A 21 4.66 0.41 11.02
CA GLU A 21 3.24 0.74 10.84
C GLU A 21 3.02 2.24 11.00
N ALA A 22 3.46 2.83 12.12
CA ALA A 22 3.31 4.26 12.38
C ALA A 22 4.01 5.13 11.32
N ALA A 23 5.17 4.68 10.82
CA ALA A 23 5.85 5.36 9.72
C ALA A 23 5.03 5.31 8.42
N LEU A 24 4.52 4.14 8.05
CA LEU A 24 3.74 3.98 6.82
C LEU A 24 2.41 4.75 6.87
N MET A 25 1.70 4.72 8.01
CA MET A 25 0.49 5.52 8.21
C MET A 25 0.77 7.02 8.03
N ARG A 26 1.84 7.52 8.65
CA ARG A 26 2.21 8.93 8.53
C ARG A 26 2.63 9.30 7.10
N ALA A 27 3.19 8.37 6.34
CA ALA A 27 3.49 8.57 4.93
C ALA A 27 2.21 8.72 4.08
N ILE A 28 1.15 7.96 4.40
CA ILE A 28 -0.18 8.07 3.77
C ILE A 28 -0.79 9.44 4.07
N GLU A 29 -0.79 9.87 5.34
CA GLU A 29 -1.34 11.17 5.74
C GLU A 29 -0.63 12.33 5.04
N ILE A 30 0.70 12.30 5.01
CA ILE A 30 1.52 13.31 4.33
C ILE A 30 1.25 13.30 2.81
N ALA A 31 1.06 12.13 2.20
CA ALA A 31 0.76 12.02 0.78
C ALA A 31 -0.63 12.57 0.44
N ARG A 32 -1.64 12.30 1.29
CA ARG A 32 -2.98 12.89 1.19
C ARG A 32 -2.96 14.40 1.29
N GLY A 33 -2.24 14.94 2.29
CA GLY A 33 -2.10 16.39 2.48
C GLY A 33 -1.40 17.08 1.30
N GLN A 34 -0.48 16.39 0.63
CA GLN A 34 0.19 16.89 -0.59
C GLN A 34 -0.56 16.55 -1.89
N GLN A 35 -1.71 15.90 -1.82
CA GLN A 35 -2.47 15.40 -2.98
C GLN A 35 -1.64 14.52 -3.95
N THR A 36 -0.63 13.82 -3.41
CA THR A 36 0.30 13.00 -4.18
C THR A 36 -0.15 11.53 -4.20
N ARG A 37 -1.15 11.23 -5.03
CA ARG A 37 -1.81 9.92 -5.09
C ARG A 37 -0.85 8.73 -5.27
N THR A 38 0.22 8.85 -6.07
CA THR A 38 1.23 7.79 -6.26
C THR A 38 2.04 7.50 -4.99
N PHE A 39 2.31 8.52 -4.16
CA PHE A 39 2.99 8.31 -2.89
C PHE A 39 2.07 7.69 -1.84
N GLU A 40 0.79 8.07 -1.87
CA GLU A 40 -0.25 7.47 -1.02
C GLU A 40 -0.38 5.97 -1.32
N LEU A 41 -0.57 5.60 -2.59
CA LEU A 41 -0.74 4.22 -3.01
C LEU A 41 0.49 3.36 -2.66
N ARG A 42 1.70 3.87 -2.83
CA ARG A 42 2.92 3.16 -2.44
C ARG A 42 3.04 2.94 -0.94
N ALA A 43 2.66 3.91 -0.13
CA ALA A 43 2.67 3.76 1.32
C ALA A 43 1.58 2.78 1.79
N ALA A 44 0.38 2.86 1.22
CA ALA A 44 -0.72 1.92 1.47
C ALA A 44 -0.34 0.48 1.06
N LEU A 45 0.36 0.29 -0.06
CA LEU A 45 0.88 -1.01 -0.50
C LEU A 45 1.86 -1.62 0.51
N SER A 46 2.84 -0.85 0.99
CA SER A 46 3.77 -1.33 1.99
C SER A 46 3.07 -1.70 3.30
N LEU A 47 2.05 -0.94 3.70
CA LEU A 47 1.26 -1.19 4.90
C LEU A 47 0.35 -2.43 4.76
N ALA A 48 -0.28 -2.58 3.59
CA ALA A 48 -1.08 -3.75 3.25
C ALA A 48 -0.24 -5.04 3.26
N LYS A 49 1.00 -5.00 2.74
CA LYS A 49 1.93 -6.14 2.82
C LYS A 49 2.25 -6.52 4.27
N LEU A 50 2.49 -5.52 5.12
CA LEU A 50 2.71 -5.74 6.57
C LEU A 50 1.48 -6.39 7.22
N TYR A 51 0.28 -5.92 6.88
CA TYR A 51 -0.96 -6.51 7.37
C TYR A 51 -1.18 -7.94 6.90
N ASN A 52 -0.88 -8.25 5.64
CA ASN A 52 -0.94 -9.62 5.16
C ASN A 52 0.04 -10.54 5.93
N THR A 53 1.28 -10.08 6.19
CA THR A 53 2.27 -10.86 6.99
C THR A 53 1.86 -11.09 8.45
N THR A 54 0.96 -10.26 8.98
CA THR A 54 0.45 -10.38 10.36
C THR A 54 -0.96 -11.01 10.41
N GLY A 55 -1.48 -11.50 9.28
CA GLY A 55 -2.81 -12.12 9.16
C GLY A 55 -3.99 -11.14 9.12
N ARG A 56 -3.72 -9.83 9.04
CA ARG A 56 -4.73 -8.74 9.07
C ARG A 56 -5.21 -8.36 7.67
N ASN A 57 -5.65 -9.32 6.87
CA ASN A 57 -6.04 -9.07 5.48
C ASN A 57 -7.18 -8.06 5.30
N GLN A 58 -8.14 -8.02 6.23
CA GLN A 58 -9.24 -7.04 6.18
C GLN A 58 -8.72 -5.60 6.28
N ALA A 59 -7.78 -5.33 7.20
CA ALA A 59 -7.16 -4.02 7.36
C ALA A 59 -6.34 -3.62 6.13
N ALA A 60 -5.71 -4.59 5.45
CA ALA A 60 -5.02 -4.34 4.17
C ALA A 60 -6.00 -3.87 3.08
N SER A 61 -7.17 -4.52 2.96
CA SER A 61 -8.20 -4.15 2.01
C SER A 61 -8.81 -2.78 2.30
N GLU A 62 -9.12 -2.50 3.57
CA GLU A 62 -9.67 -1.20 4.01
C GLU A 62 -8.73 -0.01 3.72
N LEU A 63 -7.43 -0.26 3.61
CA LEU A 63 -6.43 0.73 3.19
C LEU A 63 -6.31 0.88 1.68
N LEU A 64 -6.27 -0.24 0.96
CA LEU A 64 -6.04 -0.24 -0.50
C LEU A 64 -7.26 0.25 -1.28
N VAL A 65 -8.48 -0.11 -0.86
CA VAL A 65 -9.73 0.29 -1.54
C VAL A 65 -9.87 1.82 -1.66
N PRO A 66 -9.76 2.63 -0.59
CA PRO A 66 -9.86 4.08 -0.70
C PRO A 66 -8.67 4.70 -1.45
N ALA A 67 -7.47 4.12 -1.33
CA ALA A 67 -6.29 4.57 -2.07
C ALA A 67 -6.43 4.33 -3.59
N LEU A 68 -7.17 3.29 -4.00
CA LEU A 68 -7.49 2.98 -5.40
C LEU A 68 -8.69 3.76 -5.94
N LEU A 69 -9.75 3.96 -5.14
CA LEU A 69 -10.96 4.70 -5.54
C LEU A 69 -10.67 6.14 -5.99
N GLY A 70 -9.67 6.77 -5.38
CA GLY A 70 -9.21 8.11 -5.79
C GLY A 70 -8.16 8.08 -6.90
N PHE A 71 -7.66 6.92 -7.32
CA PHE A 71 -6.58 6.82 -8.30
C PHE A 71 -7.18 6.77 -9.71
N ASN A 72 -6.88 7.77 -10.54
CA ASN A 72 -7.19 7.70 -11.98
C ASN A 72 -5.94 7.18 -12.68
N PRO A 73 -5.81 5.86 -12.93
CA PRO A 73 -4.61 5.32 -13.53
C PRO A 73 -4.45 5.92 -14.92
N GLY A 74 -3.37 6.68 -15.13
CA GLY A 74 -2.80 6.77 -16.46
C GLY A 74 -2.38 5.36 -16.91
N PRO A 75 -2.18 5.11 -18.21
CA PRO A 75 -2.13 3.76 -18.80
C PRO A 75 -0.98 2.82 -18.35
N ALA A 76 -0.19 3.14 -17.30
CA ALA A 76 0.86 2.25 -16.79
C ALA A 76 1.26 2.58 -15.34
N CYS A 77 0.37 2.38 -14.36
CA CYS A 77 0.72 2.50 -12.94
C CYS A 77 0.92 1.11 -12.30
N PRO A 78 2.17 0.61 -12.19
CA PRO A 78 2.45 -0.72 -11.62
C PRO A 78 1.98 -0.85 -10.17
N GLU A 79 1.86 0.25 -9.43
CA GLU A 79 1.29 0.27 -8.09
C GLU A 79 -0.19 -0.17 -8.06
N VAL A 80 -0.97 0.20 -9.07
CA VAL A 80 -2.40 -0.14 -9.15
C VAL A 80 -2.58 -1.63 -9.40
N GLU A 81 -1.74 -2.20 -10.28
CA GLU A 81 -1.72 -3.66 -10.50
C GLU A 81 -1.35 -4.40 -9.22
N GLN A 82 -0.31 -3.93 -8.52
CA GLN A 82 0.18 -4.56 -7.30
C GLN A 82 -0.85 -4.49 -6.16
N ALA A 83 -1.65 -3.41 -6.08
CA ALA A 83 -2.70 -3.27 -5.09
C ALA A 83 -3.87 -4.22 -5.36
N GLN A 84 -4.27 -4.36 -6.62
CA GLN A 84 -5.31 -5.31 -7.03
C GLN A 84 -4.89 -6.76 -6.74
N ARG A 85 -3.63 -7.13 -6.97
CA ARG A 85 -3.11 -8.47 -6.65
C ARG A 85 -3.13 -8.79 -5.15
N LEU A 86 -3.02 -7.77 -4.29
CA LEU A 86 -3.14 -7.96 -2.85
C LEU A 86 -4.59 -8.06 -2.38
N LEU A 87 -5.53 -7.44 -3.11
CA LEU A 87 -6.97 -7.51 -2.83
C LEU A 87 -7.59 -8.83 -3.32
N THR A 88 -7.09 -9.38 -4.41
CA THR A 88 -7.61 -10.60 -5.04
C THR A 88 -6.51 -11.67 -5.13
N PRO A 89 -6.26 -12.44 -4.05
CA PRO A 89 -5.26 -13.51 -4.08
C PRO A 89 -5.69 -14.76 -4.89
N ASP A 90 -6.96 -14.87 -5.29
CA ASP A 90 -7.53 -16.02 -6.02
C ASP A 90 -8.27 -15.55 -7.29
N GLY A 91 -7.62 -15.60 -8.46
CA GLY A 91 -8.26 -15.40 -9.78
C GLY A 91 -7.64 -14.33 -10.70
N PRO A 92 -7.67 -14.52 -12.04
CA PRO A 92 -6.66 -14.01 -12.96
C PRO A 92 -6.81 -12.53 -13.28
N LEU A 93 -5.64 -11.91 -13.40
CA LEU A 93 -5.40 -10.59 -13.97
C LEU A 93 -5.70 -10.62 -15.47
N ALA A 94 -6.94 -10.37 -15.90
CA ALA A 94 -7.23 -10.00 -17.28
C ALA A 94 -8.64 -9.41 -17.44
N ALA A 95 -8.70 -8.09 -17.59
CA ALA A 95 -9.43 -7.51 -18.72
C ALA A 95 -8.71 -6.22 -19.12
N PRO A 96 -8.16 -6.12 -20.34
CA PRO A 96 -7.74 -4.83 -20.86
C PRO A 96 -8.99 -3.96 -21.00
N ILE A 97 -8.91 -2.73 -20.49
CA ILE A 97 -9.92 -1.71 -20.71
C ILE A 97 -9.89 -1.42 -22.22
N GLY A 98 -10.99 -1.74 -22.91
CA GLY A 98 -11.22 -1.39 -24.31
C GLY A 98 -11.55 0.08 -24.49
#